data_AF-A0A2Z3XE37-F1
#
_entry.id   AF-A0A2Z3XE37-F1
#
_cell.length_a   1.000
_cell.length_b   1.000
_cell.length_c   1.000
_cell.angle_alpha   90.00
_cell.angle_beta   90.00
_cell.angle_gamma   90.00
#
_symmetry.space_group_name_H-M   'P 1'
#
loop_
_entity.id
_entity.type
_entity.pdbx_description
1 polymer ?
#
loop_
_entity_poly.entity_id
_entity_poly.type
_entity_poly.pdbx_seq_one_letter_code
_entity_poly.pdbx_strand_id
1 'polypeptide(L)' 'MAHPIHCTKVAGITEFKRDPLGTVESAEGDAIAILNRSAPAFYLVPLELFESLKRDAEAHRSRSEA' A
#
# COMPACT_ATOMS: atom_id res chain seq x y z
N MET A 1 -19.72 2.08 7.96
CA MET A 1 -18.52 2.72 8.55
C MET A 1 -17.56 3.03 7.43
N ALA A 2 -17.16 4.29 7.28
CA ALA A 2 -16.19 4.68 6.26
C ALA A 2 -14.79 4.32 6.77
N HIS A 3 -14.11 3.40 6.10
CA HIS A 3 -12.69 3.17 6.35
C HIS A 3 -11.91 4.28 5.65
N PRO A 4 -11.22 5.18 6.38
CA PRO A 4 -10.40 6.19 5.75
C PRO A 4 -9.29 5.50 4.96
N ILE A 5 -9.26 5.76 3.66
CA ILE A 5 -8.20 5.26 2.79
C ILE A 5 -7.01 6.19 2.98
N HIS A 6 -5.91 5.65 3.51
CA HIS A 6 -4.67 6.39 3.78
C HIS A 6 -3.72 6.40 2.58
N CYS A 7 -4.24 6.10 1.40
CA CYS A 7 -3.49 6.02 0.16
C CYS A 7 -4.01 7.05 -0.84
N THR A 8 -3.09 7.63 -1.58
CA THR A 8 -3.39 8.59 -2.66
C THR A 8 -4.04 7.91 -3.86
N LYS A 9 -3.81 6.59 -4.02
CA LYS A 9 -4.34 5.77 -5.12
C LYS A 9 -5.16 4.59 -4.63
N VAL A 10 -6.18 4.26 -5.42
CA VAL A 10 -7.13 3.18 -5.17
C VAL A 10 -7.38 2.44 -6.48
N ALA A 11 -7.28 1.12 -6.45
CA ALA A 11 -7.53 0.26 -7.61
C ALA A 11 -8.53 -0.85 -7.27
N GLY A 12 -9.32 -1.29 -8.26
CA GLY A 12 -10.23 -2.41 -8.08
C GLY A 12 -9.52 -3.75 -8.19
N ILE A 13 -9.99 -4.77 -7.45
CA ILE A 13 -9.45 -6.14 -7.53
C ILE A 13 -9.50 -6.73 -8.95
N THR A 14 -10.46 -6.31 -9.78
CA THR A 14 -10.57 -6.74 -11.19
C THR A 14 -9.44 -6.16 -12.04
N GLU A 15 -9.08 -4.90 -11.83
CA GLU A 15 -7.99 -4.24 -12.55
C GLU A 15 -6.63 -4.79 -12.11
N PHE A 16 -6.46 -4.97 -10.80
CA PHE A 16 -5.27 -5.62 -10.25
C PHE A 16 -5.07 -7.05 -10.79
N LYS A 17 -6.14 -7.83 -10.95
CA LYS A 17 -6.06 -9.18 -11.55
C LYS A 17 -5.74 -9.15 -13.04
N ARG A 18 -6.16 -8.11 -13.76
CA ARG A 18 -5.89 -7.97 -15.20
C ARG A 18 -4.42 -7.64 -15.44
N ASP A 19 -3.88 -6.71 -14.66
CA ASP A 19 -2.49 -6.28 -14.79
C ASP A 19 -1.90 -5.91 -13.41
N PRO A 20 -1.30 -6.88 -12.70
CA PRO A 20 -0.75 -6.63 -11.39
C PRO A 20 0.49 -5.73 -11.44
N LEU A 21 1.34 -5.87 -12.47
CA LEU A 21 2.56 -5.07 -12.61
C LEU A 21 2.24 -3.64 -13.03
N GLY A 22 1.35 -3.44 -14.00
CA GLY A 22 0.90 -2.12 -14.39
C GLY A 22 0.19 -1.37 -13.25
N THR A 23 -0.50 -2.09 -12.36
CA THR A 23 -1.05 -1.50 -11.13
C THR A 23 0.06 -1.04 -10.18
N VAL A 24 1.13 -1.82 -10.01
CA VAL A 24 2.30 -1.46 -9.19
C VAL A 24 3.05 -0.26 -9.78
N GLU A 25 3.30 -0.26 -11.10
CA GLU A 25 3.96 0.86 -11.78
C GLU A 25 3.12 2.14 -11.71
N SER A 26 1.81 2.01 -11.85
CA SER A 26 0.86 3.12 -11.66
C SER A 26 0.86 3.65 -10.24
N ALA A 27 1.49 2.99 -9.26
CA ALA A 27 1.62 3.51 -7.91
C ALA A 27 2.63 4.65 -7.82
N GLU A 28 3.58 4.75 -8.76
CA GLU A 28 4.66 5.74 -8.75
C GLU A 28 5.45 5.77 -7.42
N GLY A 29 5.61 4.59 -6.80
CA GLY A 29 6.29 4.44 -5.50
C GLY A 29 5.41 4.68 -4.28
N ASP A 30 4.13 4.99 -4.46
CA ASP A 30 3.15 5.18 -3.39
C ASP A 30 2.38 3.88 -3.06
N ALA A 31 1.64 3.86 -1.96
CA ALA A 31 0.79 2.70 -1.62
C ALA A 31 -0.56 2.77 -2.36
N ILE A 32 -1.11 1.62 -2.75
CA ILE A 32 -2.42 1.51 -3.41
C ILE A 32 -3.39 0.74 -2.54
N ALA A 33 -4.59 1.29 -2.34
CA ALA A 33 -5.70 0.54 -1.74
C ALA A 33 -6.41 -0.32 -2.78
N ILE A 34 -6.50 -1.63 -2.56
CA ILE A 34 -7.24 -2.54 -3.42
C ILE A 34 -8.66 -2.73 -2.88
N LEU A 35 -9.65 -2.37 -3.70
CA LEU A 35 -11.07 -2.53 -3.35
C LEU A 35 -11.65 -3.85 -3.89
N ASN A 36 -12.49 -4.49 -3.08
CA ASN A 36 -13.35 -5.60 -3.47
C ASN A 36 -14.81 -5.25 -3.14
N ARG A 37 -15.70 -5.32 -4.14
CA ARG A 37 -17.14 -4.96 -4.01
C ARG A 37 -17.36 -3.64 -3.25
N SER A 38 -16.58 -2.61 -3.60
CA SER A 38 -16.64 -1.26 -3.01
C SER A 38 -16.17 -1.13 -1.55
N ALA A 39 -15.53 -2.16 -1.00
CA ALA A 39 -14.86 -2.11 0.30
C ALA A 39 -13.34 -2.30 0.13
N PRO A 40 -12.49 -1.56 0.88
CA PRO A 40 -11.06 -1.79 0.88
C PRO A 40 -10.76 -3.19 1.43
N ALA A 41 -10.08 -4.00 0.63
CA ALA A 41 -9.73 -5.38 0.96
C ALA A 41 -8.31 -5.48 1.53
N PHE A 42 -7.34 -4.84 0.88
CA PHE A 42 -5.93 -4.83 1.30
C PHE A 42 -5.17 -3.67 0.65
N TYR A 43 -3.99 -3.39 1.18
CA TYR A 43 -3.05 -2.43 0.58
C TYR A 43 -1.98 -3.16 -0.21
N LEU A 44 -1.70 -2.68 -1.42
CA LEU A 44 -0.56 -3.05 -2.22
C LEU A 44 0.54 -2.00 -1.99
N VAL A 45 1.69 -2.47 -1.50
CA VAL A 45 2.85 -1.63 -1.21
C VAL A 45 4.00 -2.08 -2.12
N PRO A 46 4.56 -1.20 -2.96
CA PRO A 46 5.73 -1.52 -3.78
C PRO A 46 6.94 -1.94 -2.93
N LEU A 47 7.86 -2.70 -3.54
CA LEU A 47 9.03 -3.24 -2.84
C LEU A 47 9.83 -2.14 -2.10
N GLU A 48 10.24 -1.09 -2.83
CA GLU A 48 11.08 -0.02 -2.26
C GLU A 48 10.37 0.77 -1.15
N LEU A 49 9.05 0.98 -1.29
CA LEU A 49 8.25 1.63 -0.26
C LEU A 49 8.15 0.75 0.99
N PHE A 50 7.92 -0.56 0.82
CA PHE A 50 7.85 -1.47 1.95
C PHE A 50 9.18 -1.58 2.70
N GLU A 51 10.30 -1.64 1.98
CA GLU A 51 11.63 -1.64 2.59
C GLU A 51 11.90 -0.35 3.36
N SER A 52 11.53 0.80 2.80
CA SER A 52 11.67 2.10 3.47
C SER A 52 10.81 2.18 4.74
N LEU A 53 9.52 1.79 4.65
CA LEU A 53 8.61 1.74 5.80
C LEU A 53 9.13 0.82 6.90
N LYS A 54 9.66 -0.35 6.53
CA LYS A 54 10.21 -1.30 7.49
C LYS A 54 11.47 -0.75 8.17
N ARG A 55 12.40 -0.18 7.38
CA ARG A 55 13.61 0.47 7.89
C ARG A 55 13.27 1.59 8.87
N ASP A 56 12.32 2.44 8.51
CA ASP A 56 11.89 3.56 9.35
C ASP A 56 11.22 3.05 10.64
N ALA A 57 10.37 2.03 10.55
CA ALA A 57 9.74 1.42 11.72
C ALA A 57 10.76 0.78 12.66
N GLU A 58 11.78 0.10 12.14
CA GLU A 58 12.88 -0.48 12.91
C GLU A 58 13.74 0.60 13.59
N ALA A 59 14.03 1.70 12.88
CA ALA A 59 14.76 2.84 13.43
C ALA A 59 14.00 3.52 14.59
N HIS A 60 12.68 3.67 14.46
CA HIS A 60 11.84 4.22 15.52
C HIS A 60 11.76 3.30 16.74
N ARG A 61 11.74 1.97 16.54
CA ARG A 61 11.71 1.01 17.64
C ARG A 61 13.01 1.04 18.46
N SER A 62 14.17 1.07 17.79
CA SER A 62 15.48 1.19 18.45
C SER A 62 15.61 2.46 19.31
N ARG A 63 14.98 3.56 18.89
CA ARG A 63 15.00 4.84 19.62
C ARG A 63 14.11 4.87 20.85
N SER A 64 13.17 3.94 20.97
CA SER A 64 12.27 3.84 22.14
C SER A 64 12.80 2.88 23.21
N GLU A 65 13.81 2.08 22.90
CA GLU A 65 14.40 1.08 23.81
C GLU A 65 15.76 1.52 24.40
N ALA A 66 16.23 2.73 24.05
CA ALA A 66 17.47 3.35 24.56
C ALA A 66 17.15 4.58 25.43
#